data_AF-A0A1Z7M6W8-F1
#
_entry.id   AF-A0A1Z7M6W8-F1
#
_cell.length_a   1.000
_cell.length_b   1.000
_cell.length_c   1.000
_cell.angle_alpha   90.00
_cell.angle_beta   90.00
_cell.angle_gamma   90.00
#
_symmetry.space_group_name_H-M   'P 1'
#
loop_
_entity.id
_entity.type
_entity.pdbx_description
1 polymer ?
#
loop_
_entity_poly.entity_id
_entity_poly.type
_entity_poly.pdbx_seq_one_letter_code
_entity_poly.pdbx_strand_id
1 'polypeptide(L)'
;MNSLASIQQDVAEYVGFYSPPVSDLGSILRSLVAKHSCKVYFDDKQLQSSLHELGAAPSDIYKVCLMTKVTGFRDLMECDSRTQQIDLDRFVQNAVEETGFNRTTVMGLTSDIALSADIACNCNTNHFATRKLLTETAFVVPASLYESEIKEFKEAFEKSAFKDKDVTKLDFSKLQPLVAAGIPKAKFYLGYCLLNGIQFEADNVRAISLLQEAADAGDTQAAATLGDYYYDNGVSDWSKAYEYYTGFGSLALSKKRKDAIVNIVNQKKFNRIMIGLSIALFIAIVASFILAPGAPLYAAHRITGCIFTLLSFAILIMAILHHRIKPYDTMYFVPVGMFTMWFFYMVVRFLF
;
A
#
# COMPACT_ATOMS: atom_id res chain seq x y z
N MET A 1 23.87 -19.29 44.96
CA MET A 1 22.49 -19.45 44.45
C MET A 1 21.72 -18.23 44.90
N ASN A 2 21.76 -17.16 44.11
CA ASN A 2 21.04 -15.92 44.43
C ASN A 2 19.63 -16.06 43.84
N SER A 3 18.63 -16.01 44.72
CA SER A 3 17.22 -16.23 44.42
C SER A 3 16.67 -15.14 43.48
N LEU A 4 15.77 -15.53 42.56
CA LEU A 4 15.04 -14.65 41.63
C LEU A 4 14.47 -13.36 42.25
N ALA A 5 14.25 -13.33 43.56
CA ALA A 5 13.80 -12.14 44.30
C ALA A 5 14.81 -10.98 44.28
N SER A 6 16.13 -11.24 44.29
CA SER A 6 17.13 -10.17 44.28
C SER A 6 17.30 -9.50 42.91
N ILE A 7 16.94 -10.21 41.83
CA ILE A 7 16.96 -9.66 40.46
C ILE A 7 15.71 -8.80 40.20
N GLN A 8 14.57 -9.14 40.81
CA GLN A 8 13.36 -8.32 40.71
C GLN A 8 13.49 -6.98 41.46
N GLN A 9 14.30 -6.92 42.52
CA GLN A 9 14.53 -5.70 43.29
C GLN A 9 15.44 -4.70 42.56
N ASP A 10 16.50 -5.18 41.87
CA ASP A 10 17.38 -4.31 41.07
C ASP A 10 16.69 -3.71 39.83
N VAL A 11 15.72 -4.42 39.23
CA VAL A 11 14.97 -3.88 38.06
C VAL A 11 13.94 -2.84 38.48
N ALA A 12 13.34 -2.96 39.66
CA ALA A 12 12.43 -1.95 40.21
C ALA A 12 13.17 -0.67 40.65
N GLU A 13 14.44 -0.79 41.05
CA GLU A 13 15.26 0.34 41.49
C GLU A 13 15.94 1.07 40.30
N TYR A 14 16.22 0.36 39.20
CA TYR A 14 16.74 0.96 37.94
C TYR A 14 15.62 1.51 37.03
N VAL A 15 14.42 0.94 37.11
CA VAL A 15 13.21 1.41 36.41
C VAL A 15 12.33 2.12 37.44
N GLY A 16 12.76 3.29 37.89
CA GLY A 16 11.85 4.23 38.52
C GLY A 16 10.68 4.45 37.56
N PHE A 17 9.47 4.04 37.96
CA PHE A 17 8.19 4.16 37.25
C PHE A 17 8.26 5.08 36.03
N TYR A 18 8.71 4.54 34.90
CA TYR A 18 8.86 5.35 33.70
C TYR A 18 7.46 5.44 33.08
N SER A 19 6.67 6.38 33.61
CA SER A 19 5.51 6.90 32.90
C SER A 19 6.03 7.40 31.55
N PRO A 20 5.49 6.92 30.42
CA PRO A 20 5.92 7.40 29.10
C PRO A 20 5.82 8.92 29.08
N PRO A 21 6.68 9.64 28.34
CA PRO A 21 6.45 11.06 28.12
C PRO A 21 5.11 11.17 27.41
N VAL A 22 4.08 11.54 28.17
CA VAL A 22 2.76 11.81 27.65
C VAL A 22 2.97 12.98 26.70
N SER A 23 2.49 12.90 25.45
CA SER A 23 2.40 14.10 24.64
C SER A 23 1.63 15.14 25.48
N ASP A 24 2.03 16.41 25.45
CA ASP A 24 1.34 17.44 26.25
C ASP A 24 -0.18 17.38 26.02
N LEU A 25 -0.58 17.11 24.77
CA LEU A 25 -1.95 16.85 24.35
C LEU A 25 -2.58 15.60 25.00
N GLY A 26 -1.90 14.47 25.03
CA GLY A 26 -2.41 13.24 25.65
C GLY A 26 -2.67 13.38 27.15
N SER A 27 -1.87 14.21 27.84
CA SER A 27 -2.06 14.49 29.27
C SER A 27 -3.30 15.36 29.52
N ILE A 28 -3.52 16.33 28.63
CA ILE A 28 -4.70 17.19 28.61
C ILE A 28 -5.95 16.36 28.30
N LEU A 29 -5.89 15.47 27.31
CA LEU A 29 -7.00 14.60 26.93
C LEU A 29 -7.38 13.62 28.05
N ARG A 30 -6.41 13.03 28.76
CA ARG A 30 -6.67 12.22 29.96
C ARG A 30 -7.39 13.03 31.04
N SER A 31 -6.94 14.25 31.29
CA SER A 31 -7.55 15.14 32.28
C SER A 31 -8.99 15.52 31.90
N LEU A 32 -9.25 15.72 30.60
CA LEU A 32 -10.57 15.98 30.04
C LEU A 32 -11.52 14.80 30.23
N VAL A 33 -11.07 13.58 29.88
CA VAL A 33 -11.88 12.37 30.05
C VAL A 33 -12.14 12.08 31.53
N ALA A 34 -11.16 12.31 32.41
CA ALA A 34 -11.36 12.15 33.86
C ALA A 34 -12.44 13.09 34.42
N LYS A 35 -12.57 14.30 33.88
CA LYS A 35 -13.53 15.32 34.37
C LYS A 35 -14.95 15.14 33.83
N HIS A 36 -15.10 14.61 32.61
CA HIS A 36 -16.37 14.65 31.87
C HIS A 36 -16.76 13.31 31.19
N SER A 37 -15.96 12.26 31.36
CA SER A 37 -16.05 10.95 30.69
C SER A 37 -15.85 10.99 29.16
N CYS A 38 -15.77 9.81 28.52
CA CYS A 38 -15.57 9.67 27.07
C CYS A 38 -16.69 10.31 26.22
N LYS A 39 -17.83 10.64 26.82
CA LYS A 39 -18.96 11.28 26.12
C LYS A 39 -18.64 12.66 25.56
N VAL A 40 -17.62 13.35 26.09
CA VAL A 40 -17.22 14.68 25.60
C VAL A 40 -16.81 14.67 24.14
N TYR A 41 -16.25 13.57 23.64
CA TYR A 41 -15.83 13.48 22.25
C TYR A 41 -16.99 13.55 21.24
N PHE A 42 -18.24 13.41 21.71
CA PHE A 42 -19.45 13.52 20.87
C PHE A 42 -20.14 14.87 20.95
N ASP A 43 -19.69 15.78 21.83
CA ASP A 43 -20.21 17.15 21.94
C ASP A 43 -19.13 18.15 21.53
N ASP A 44 -19.21 18.61 20.27
CA ASP A 44 -18.27 19.56 19.68
C ASP A 44 -18.09 20.84 20.52
N LYS A 45 -19.17 21.37 21.10
CA LYS A 45 -19.11 22.64 21.84
C LYS A 45 -18.42 22.43 23.18
N GLN A 46 -18.78 21.35 23.87
CA GLN A 46 -18.20 21.01 25.16
C GLN A 46 -16.72 20.64 25.04
N LEU A 47 -16.36 19.86 24.01
CA LEU A 47 -14.98 19.46 23.72
C LEU A 47 -14.07 20.68 23.50
N GLN A 48 -14.50 21.63 22.66
CA GLN A 48 -13.72 22.83 22.37
C GLN A 48 -13.53 23.71 23.62
N SER A 49 -14.60 23.94 24.40
CA SER A 49 -14.50 24.74 25.63
C SER A 49 -13.60 24.08 26.67
N SER A 50 -13.73 22.78 26.89
CA SER A 50 -12.96 22.06 27.91
C SER A 50 -11.48 21.94 27.55
N LEU A 51 -11.14 21.73 26.26
CA LEU A 51 -9.75 21.73 25.82
C LEU A 51 -9.10 23.11 25.93
N HIS A 52 -9.85 24.18 25.63
CA HIS A 52 -9.37 25.55 25.79
C HIS A 52 -9.12 25.89 27.27
N GLU A 53 -10.01 25.47 28.18
CA GLU A 53 -9.81 25.63 29.63
C GLU A 53 -8.58 24.90 30.17
N LEU A 54 -8.25 23.74 29.58
CA LEU A 54 -7.09 22.93 29.97
C LEU A 54 -5.78 23.38 29.31
N GLY A 55 -5.80 24.47 28.53
CA GLY A 55 -4.59 25.07 27.93
C GLY A 55 -4.09 24.36 26.67
N ALA A 56 -4.93 23.59 25.97
CA ALA A 56 -4.53 22.99 24.69
C ALA A 56 -4.29 24.06 23.62
N ALA A 57 -3.28 23.85 22.77
CA ALA A 57 -3.00 24.75 21.66
C ALA A 57 -4.18 24.76 20.66
N PRO A 58 -4.56 25.92 20.08
CA PRO A 58 -5.68 26.01 19.14
C PRO A 58 -5.57 25.04 17.95
N SER A 59 -4.34 24.78 17.48
CA SER A 59 -4.07 23.81 16.42
C SER A 59 -4.43 22.39 16.80
N ASP A 60 -4.24 22.01 18.07
CA ASP A 60 -4.48 20.66 18.55
C ASP A 60 -5.95 20.45 18.90
N ILE A 61 -6.62 21.49 19.41
CA ILE A 61 -8.09 21.51 19.54
C ILE A 61 -8.74 21.24 18.18
N TYR A 62 -8.29 21.95 17.13
CA TYR A 62 -8.81 21.77 15.78
C TYR A 62 -8.58 20.34 15.27
N LYS A 63 -7.37 19.80 15.43
CA LYS A 63 -7.04 18.42 15.02
C LYS A 63 -7.91 17.39 15.72
N VAL A 64 -8.05 17.49 17.05
CA VAL A 64 -8.89 16.56 17.84
C VAL A 64 -10.36 16.66 17.41
N CYS A 65 -10.88 17.87 17.20
CA CYS A 65 -12.25 18.07 16.71
C CYS A 65 -12.48 17.55 15.28
N LEU A 66 -11.45 17.53 14.43
CA LEU A 66 -11.56 16.89 13.12
C LEU A 66 -11.59 15.36 13.27
N MET A 67 -10.73 14.82 14.13
CA MET A 67 -10.64 13.38 14.38
C MET A 67 -11.95 12.81 14.94
N THR A 68 -12.68 13.56 15.77
CA THR A 68 -13.99 13.11 16.31
C THR A 68 -15.09 13.04 15.24
N LYS A 69 -14.91 13.69 14.10
CA LYS A 69 -15.88 13.74 13.00
C LYS A 69 -15.62 12.69 11.92
N VAL A 70 -14.48 12.02 11.98
CA VAL A 70 -14.09 11.01 10.99
C VAL A 70 -15.06 9.83 11.01
N THR A 71 -15.37 9.31 9.82
CA THR A 71 -16.20 8.11 9.69
C THR A 71 -15.60 6.93 10.46
N GLY A 72 -16.39 6.34 11.37
CA GLY A 72 -15.96 5.23 12.25
C GLY A 72 -15.44 5.68 13.61
N PHE A 73 -15.34 6.99 13.89
CA PHE A 73 -14.96 7.48 15.23
C PHE A 73 -15.94 7.02 16.31
N ARG A 74 -17.24 7.06 16.02
CA ARG A 74 -18.27 6.59 16.95
C ARG A 74 -18.12 5.11 17.25
N ASP A 75 -17.92 4.29 16.22
CA ASP A 75 -17.73 2.85 16.35
C ASP A 75 -16.44 2.51 17.13
N LEU A 76 -15.40 3.34 17.00
CA LEU A 76 -14.18 3.24 17.79
C LEU A 76 -14.41 3.52 19.29
N MET A 77 -15.33 4.43 19.62
CA MET A 77 -15.53 4.98 20.97
C MET A 77 -16.71 4.36 21.74
N GLU A 78 -17.75 3.90 21.04
CA GLU A 78 -18.91 3.21 21.61
C GLU A 78 -18.52 1.75 21.86
N CYS A 79 -17.96 1.51 23.04
CA CYS A 79 -17.52 0.23 23.57
C CYS A 79 -18.41 -0.97 23.15
N ASP A 80 -17.96 -1.73 22.16
CA ASP A 80 -18.07 -3.19 22.24
C ASP A 80 -16.67 -3.73 22.53
N SER A 81 -16.61 -4.64 23.49
CA SER A 81 -15.46 -5.23 24.18
C SER A 81 -14.25 -5.70 23.35
N ARG A 82 -14.25 -5.54 22.03
CA ARG A 82 -13.25 -6.05 21.09
C ARG A 82 -13.15 -5.17 19.84
N THR A 83 -12.82 -3.88 19.97
CA THR A 83 -12.33 -3.13 18.79
C THR A 83 -11.17 -3.93 18.21
N GLN A 84 -11.30 -4.43 16.98
CA GLN A 84 -10.24 -5.20 16.35
C GLN A 84 -9.19 -4.23 15.80
N GLN A 85 -7.95 -4.69 15.67
CA GLN A 85 -6.90 -3.92 14.99
C GLN A 85 -7.36 -3.41 13.61
N ILE A 86 -8.19 -4.21 12.93
CA ILE A 86 -8.79 -3.88 11.63
C ILE A 86 -9.69 -2.64 11.70
N ASP A 87 -10.47 -2.46 12.77
CA ASP A 87 -11.38 -1.33 12.91
C ASP A 87 -10.61 -0.04 13.22
N LEU A 88 -9.54 -0.15 14.01
CA LEU A 88 -8.59 0.92 14.26
C LEU A 88 -7.86 1.32 12.97
N ASP A 89 -7.37 0.34 12.21
CA ASP A 89 -6.68 0.58 10.93
C ASP A 89 -7.62 1.23 9.91
N ARG A 90 -8.89 0.80 9.86
CA ARG A 90 -9.93 1.42 9.02
C ARG A 90 -10.20 2.87 9.46
N PHE A 91 -10.31 3.13 10.76
CA PHE A 91 -10.48 4.48 11.28
C PHE A 91 -9.29 5.38 10.92
N VAL A 92 -8.06 4.90 11.09
CA VAL A 92 -6.85 5.65 10.73
C VAL A 92 -6.83 5.95 9.23
N GLN A 93 -7.24 5.00 8.37
CA GLN A 93 -7.33 5.23 6.94
C GLN A 93 -8.37 6.31 6.60
N ASN A 94 -9.58 6.21 7.14
CA ASN A 94 -10.63 7.21 6.97
C ASN A 94 -10.17 8.58 7.47
N ALA A 95 -9.47 8.62 8.61
CA ALA A 95 -8.96 9.85 9.18
C ALA A 95 -7.93 10.51 8.26
N VAL A 96 -7.01 9.76 7.67
CA VAL A 96 -6.06 10.30 6.68
C VAL A 96 -6.79 10.89 5.47
N GLU A 97 -7.78 10.16 4.94
CA GLU A 97 -8.52 10.56 3.74
C GLU A 97 -9.43 11.78 3.97
N GLU A 98 -10.16 11.80 5.09
CA GLU A 98 -11.16 12.83 5.38
C GLU A 98 -10.55 14.10 5.99
N THR A 99 -9.47 13.98 6.78
CA THR A 99 -8.84 15.13 7.43
C THR A 99 -7.71 15.75 6.61
N GLY A 100 -7.12 14.99 5.69
CA GLY A 100 -5.91 15.39 4.97
C GLY A 100 -4.66 15.49 5.85
N PHE A 101 -4.73 15.02 7.11
CA PHE A 101 -3.57 14.96 7.99
C PHE A 101 -2.58 13.89 7.54
N ASN A 102 -1.30 14.12 7.81
CA ASN A 102 -0.29 13.08 7.62
C ASN A 102 -0.60 11.89 8.55
N ARG A 103 -0.41 10.66 8.07
CA ARG A 103 -0.70 9.43 8.80
C ARG A 103 0.01 9.36 10.16
N THR A 104 1.23 9.88 10.28
CA THR A 104 1.94 9.99 11.57
C THR A 104 1.15 10.83 12.58
N THR A 105 0.60 11.97 12.14
CA THR A 105 -0.23 12.85 12.97
C THR A 105 -1.54 12.17 13.35
N VAL A 106 -2.19 11.50 12.39
CA VAL A 106 -3.41 10.72 12.64
C VAL A 106 -3.16 9.62 13.67
N MET A 107 -2.08 8.84 13.53
CA MET A 107 -1.72 7.78 14.47
C MET A 107 -1.42 8.33 15.87
N GLY A 108 -0.70 9.46 15.96
CA GLY A 108 -0.43 10.13 17.24
C GLY A 108 -1.71 10.59 17.93
N LEU A 109 -2.60 11.28 17.20
CA LEU A 109 -3.89 11.73 17.74
C LEU A 109 -4.80 10.57 18.12
N THR A 110 -4.84 9.52 17.29
CA THR A 110 -5.61 8.30 17.57
C THR A 110 -5.08 7.61 18.82
N SER A 111 -3.76 7.53 18.98
CA SER A 111 -3.11 7.00 20.19
C SER A 111 -3.50 7.81 21.42
N ASP A 112 -3.41 9.14 21.34
CA ASP A 112 -3.69 10.02 22.47
C ASP A 112 -5.17 9.97 22.89
N ILE A 113 -6.09 9.88 21.92
CA ILE A 113 -7.54 9.73 22.17
C ILE A 113 -7.87 8.32 22.69
N ALA A 114 -7.28 7.27 22.12
CA ALA A 114 -7.53 5.90 22.57
C ALA A 114 -7.01 5.66 23.99
N LEU A 115 -5.84 6.25 24.33
CA LEU A 115 -5.25 6.18 25.67
C LEU A 115 -5.96 7.08 26.69
N SER A 116 -6.61 8.16 26.28
CA SER A 116 -7.41 8.99 27.20
C SER A 116 -8.76 8.34 27.51
N ALA A 117 -9.34 7.62 26.55
CA ALA A 117 -10.62 6.95 26.65
C ALA A 117 -10.56 5.52 27.23
N ASP A 118 -9.35 5.04 27.59
CA ASP A 118 -9.09 3.68 28.09
C ASP A 118 -9.51 2.57 27.12
N ILE A 119 -9.48 2.86 25.80
CA ILE A 119 -9.88 1.94 24.72
C ILE A 119 -8.71 0.99 24.36
N ALA A 120 -7.47 1.45 24.51
CA ALA A 120 -6.27 0.70 24.15
C ALA A 120 -5.37 0.43 25.37
N CYS A 121 -4.89 -0.81 25.51
CA CYS A 121 -3.96 -1.17 26.58
C CYS A 121 -2.61 -0.45 26.43
N ASN A 122 -2.12 0.13 27.52
CA ASN A 122 -0.78 0.72 27.61
C ASN A 122 0.29 -0.40 27.53
N CYS A 123 0.93 -0.55 26.38
CA CYS A 123 1.90 -1.62 26.13
C CYS A 123 3.33 -1.15 26.50
N ASN A 124 4.03 -1.90 27.34
CA ASN A 124 5.49 -1.73 27.51
C ASN A 124 6.26 -2.65 26.53
N THR A 125 7.56 -2.42 26.37
CA THR A 125 8.45 -3.21 25.51
C THR A 125 8.49 -4.71 25.82
N ASN A 126 8.26 -5.12 27.07
CA ASN A 126 8.20 -6.54 27.48
C ASN A 126 6.91 -7.24 27.02
N HIS A 127 5.83 -6.50 26.70
CA HIS A 127 4.58 -7.10 26.24
C HIS A 127 4.66 -7.59 24.78
N PHE A 128 5.59 -7.05 23.97
CA PHE A 128 5.80 -7.49 22.58
C PHE A 128 6.32 -8.92 22.44
N ALA A 129 6.98 -9.45 23.47
CA ALA A 129 7.46 -10.83 23.49
C ALA A 129 6.31 -11.85 23.64
N THR A 130 5.15 -11.43 24.12
CA THR A 130 4.05 -12.33 24.50
C THR A 130 2.94 -12.28 23.47
N ARG A 131 3.07 -13.12 22.43
CA ARG A 131 2.13 -13.24 21.28
C ARG A 131 0.65 -13.38 21.67
N LYS A 132 0.36 -13.79 22.91
CA LYS A 132 -0.98 -14.08 23.45
C LYS A 132 -1.83 -12.82 23.72
N LEU A 133 -1.22 -11.66 24.02
CA LEU A 133 -1.97 -10.41 24.25
C LEU A 133 -2.36 -9.69 22.95
N LEU A 134 -1.62 -9.90 21.86
CA LEU A 134 -1.79 -9.16 20.59
C LEU A 134 -3.05 -9.56 19.80
N THR A 135 -3.71 -10.65 20.17
CA THR A 135 -4.81 -11.26 19.42
C THR A 135 -6.20 -11.00 19.99
N GLU A 136 -6.31 -10.47 21.20
CA GLU A 136 -7.60 -10.38 21.93
C GLU A 136 -8.09 -8.94 22.14
N THR A 137 -7.23 -7.92 22.05
CA THR A 137 -7.57 -6.51 22.31
C THR A 137 -6.83 -5.56 21.35
N ALA A 138 -7.49 -4.48 20.89
CA ALA A 138 -6.80 -3.39 20.19
C ALA A 138 -5.74 -2.75 21.10
N PHE A 139 -4.53 -2.61 20.57
CA PHE A 139 -3.42 -1.95 21.25
C PHE A 139 -2.86 -0.86 20.34
N VAL A 140 -2.49 0.27 20.92
CA VAL A 140 -1.77 1.32 20.22
C VAL A 140 -0.40 1.42 20.84
N VAL A 141 0.64 1.31 20.03
CA VAL A 141 2.01 1.55 20.48
C VAL A 141 2.34 3.02 20.22
N PRO A 142 2.57 3.84 21.26
CA PRO A 142 3.06 5.19 21.08
C PRO A 142 4.36 5.21 20.27
N ALA A 143 4.44 6.11 19.30
CA ALA A 143 5.64 6.31 18.47
C ALA A 143 6.92 6.51 19.31
N SER A 144 6.80 7.22 20.44
CA SER A 144 7.91 7.49 21.36
C SER A 144 8.60 6.23 21.91
N LEU A 145 7.92 5.08 21.95
CA LEU A 145 8.48 3.84 22.49
C LEU A 145 9.40 3.12 21.49
N TYR A 146 9.17 3.27 20.19
CA TYR A 146 9.91 2.53 19.16
C TYR A 146 10.70 3.42 18.21
N GLU A 147 10.50 4.74 18.22
CA GLU A 147 11.17 5.67 17.31
C GLU A 147 12.70 5.64 17.43
N SER A 148 13.22 5.54 18.65
CA SER A 148 14.67 5.42 18.90
C SER A 148 15.23 4.12 18.31
N GLU A 149 14.56 2.99 18.54
CA GLU A 149 14.99 1.68 18.05
C GLU A 149 14.91 1.59 16.52
N ILE A 150 13.85 2.13 15.92
CA ILE A 150 13.72 2.22 14.46
C ILE A 150 14.78 3.14 13.86
N LYS A 151 15.12 4.24 14.53
CA LYS A 151 16.17 5.16 14.08
C LYS A 151 17.55 4.52 14.13
N GLU A 152 17.89 3.85 15.23
CA GLU A 152 19.14 3.08 15.36
C GLU A 152 19.25 2.02 14.25
N PHE A 153 18.17 1.26 14.04
CA PHE A 153 18.12 0.25 12.99
C PHE A 153 18.27 0.88 11.60
N LYS A 154 17.59 2.00 11.34
CA LYS A 154 17.69 2.75 10.07
C LYS A 154 19.12 3.16 9.76
N GLU A 155 19.83 3.71 10.74
CA GLU A 155 21.22 4.15 10.54
C GLU A 155 22.15 2.98 10.24
N ALA A 156 21.96 1.84 10.91
CA ALA A 156 22.69 0.61 10.61
C ALA A 156 22.33 0.07 9.21
N PHE A 157 21.04 0.08 8.87
CA PHE A 157 20.52 -0.34 7.57
C PHE A 157 21.10 0.50 6.42
N GLU A 158 21.07 1.82 6.52
CA GLU A 158 21.62 2.72 5.49
C GLU A 158 23.13 2.55 5.31
N LYS A 159 23.87 2.30 6.39
CA LYS A 159 25.31 1.98 6.31
C LYS A 159 25.55 0.66 5.57
N SER A 160 24.73 -0.36 5.85
CA SER A 160 24.87 -1.70 5.26
C SER A 160 24.36 -1.81 3.81
N ALA A 161 23.35 -1.03 3.42
CA ALA A 161 22.69 -1.14 2.13
C ALA A 161 23.37 -0.31 1.01
N PHE A 162 24.17 0.72 1.38
CA PHE A 162 24.71 1.69 0.41
C PHE A 162 26.23 1.87 0.44
N LYS A 163 26.97 1.28 1.38
CA LYS A 163 28.45 1.27 1.42
C LYS A 163 28.97 -0.16 1.47
N ASP A 164 30.12 -0.37 0.82
CA ASP A 164 30.86 -1.61 0.57
C ASP A 164 30.49 -2.87 1.36
N LYS A 165 30.59 -4.00 0.64
CA LYS A 165 30.24 -5.42 0.94
C LYS A 165 30.55 -6.02 2.32
N ASP A 166 31.05 -5.28 3.29
CA ASP A 166 31.03 -5.69 4.69
C ASP A 166 29.66 -5.37 5.27
N VAL A 167 28.73 -6.31 5.08
CA VAL A 167 27.38 -6.26 5.65
C VAL A 167 27.52 -6.11 7.16
N THR A 168 27.34 -4.88 7.64
CA THR A 168 27.21 -4.62 9.06
C THR A 168 26.04 -5.47 9.55
N LYS A 169 26.29 -6.34 10.52
CA LYS A 169 25.28 -7.28 11.00
C LYS A 169 24.14 -6.52 11.69
N LEU A 170 23.11 -6.18 10.93
CA LEU A 170 21.80 -5.76 11.40
C LEU A 170 21.30 -6.63 12.54
N ASP A 171 20.90 -5.98 13.62
CA ASP A 171 20.35 -6.64 14.79
C ASP A 171 18.82 -6.69 14.67
N PHE A 172 18.31 -7.88 14.36
CA PHE A 172 16.87 -8.13 14.27
C PHE A 172 16.21 -8.43 15.62
N SER A 173 16.97 -8.54 16.72
CA SER A 173 16.42 -8.89 18.03
C SER A 173 15.41 -7.83 18.54
N LYS A 174 15.69 -6.55 18.29
CA LYS A 174 14.79 -5.44 18.60
C LYS A 174 13.73 -5.20 17.51
N LEU A 175 14.04 -5.53 16.25
CA LEU A 175 13.11 -5.31 15.12
C LEU A 175 11.95 -6.33 15.11
N GLN A 176 12.20 -7.60 15.45
CA GLN A 176 11.20 -8.66 15.41
C GLN A 176 9.97 -8.41 16.32
N PRO A 177 10.14 -7.95 17.58
CA PRO A 177 9.02 -7.52 18.41
C PRO A 177 8.18 -6.42 17.77
N LEU A 178 8.82 -5.43 17.12
CA LEU A 178 8.12 -4.32 16.45
C LEU A 178 7.36 -4.78 15.20
N VAL A 179 7.89 -5.77 14.47
CA VAL A 179 7.16 -6.43 13.37
C VAL A 179 5.92 -7.14 13.90
N ALA A 180 6.06 -7.89 14.99
CA ALA A 180 4.94 -8.58 15.64
C ALA A 180 3.88 -7.59 16.18
N ALA A 181 4.32 -6.41 16.62
CA ALA A 181 3.47 -5.30 17.06
C ALA A 181 2.79 -4.54 15.91
N GLY A 182 3.01 -4.92 14.65
CA GLY A 182 2.34 -4.27 13.53
C GLY A 182 3.00 -2.99 13.02
N ILE A 183 4.16 -2.59 13.55
CA ILE A 183 4.78 -1.30 13.21
C ILE A 183 5.18 -1.27 11.72
N PRO A 184 4.63 -0.34 10.90
CA PRO A 184 4.81 -0.35 9.45
C PRO A 184 6.28 -0.28 9.04
N LYS A 185 7.06 0.53 9.78
CA LYS A 185 8.48 0.72 9.48
C LYS A 185 9.33 -0.52 9.74
N ALA A 186 8.99 -1.27 10.80
CA ALA A 186 9.67 -2.52 11.11
C ALA A 186 9.36 -3.59 10.05
N LYS A 187 8.08 -3.69 9.64
CA LYS A 187 7.64 -4.58 8.55
C LYS A 187 8.35 -4.24 7.23
N PHE A 188 8.49 -2.95 6.91
CA PHE A 188 9.24 -2.50 5.74
C PHE A 188 10.68 -3.02 5.75
N TYR A 189 11.43 -2.79 6.84
CA TYR A 189 12.83 -3.22 6.91
C TYR A 189 12.99 -4.73 6.80
N LEU A 190 12.19 -5.51 7.53
CA LEU A 190 12.24 -6.97 7.44
C LEU A 190 11.84 -7.46 6.04
N GLY A 191 10.76 -6.91 5.49
CA GLY A 191 10.29 -7.25 4.14
C GLY A 191 11.34 -6.94 3.08
N TYR A 192 12.01 -5.78 3.16
CA TYR A 192 13.09 -5.41 2.26
C TYR A 192 14.29 -6.35 2.36
N CYS A 193 14.70 -6.73 3.57
CA CYS A 193 15.80 -7.68 3.76
C CYS A 193 15.47 -9.06 3.19
N LEU A 194 14.25 -9.56 3.41
CA LEU A 194 13.79 -10.84 2.86
C LEU A 194 13.66 -10.80 1.33
N LEU A 195 13.24 -9.67 0.76
CA LEU A 195 13.13 -9.51 -0.69
C LEU A 195 14.50 -9.57 -1.38
N ASN A 196 15.51 -8.95 -0.76
CA ASN A 196 16.85 -8.81 -1.34
C ASN A 196 17.86 -9.87 -0.84
N GLY A 197 17.45 -10.79 0.04
CA GLY A 197 18.34 -11.78 0.65
C GLY A 197 19.43 -11.18 1.55
N ILE A 198 19.13 -10.08 2.24
CA ILE A 198 20.08 -9.41 3.15
C ILE A 198 20.05 -10.14 4.49
N GLN A 199 21.14 -10.85 4.82
CA GLN A 199 21.35 -11.66 6.03
C GLN A 199 20.41 -12.87 6.24
N PHE A 200 19.32 -12.93 5.48
CA PHE A 200 18.43 -14.07 5.41
C PHE A 200 18.43 -14.63 3.98
N GLU A 201 18.00 -15.88 3.83
CA GLU A 201 17.64 -16.38 2.50
C GLU A 201 16.45 -15.57 1.95
N ALA A 202 16.46 -15.35 0.64
CA ALA A 202 15.41 -14.59 -0.01
C ALA A 202 14.07 -15.34 0.09
N ASP A 203 13.05 -14.66 0.61
CA ASP A 203 11.68 -15.18 0.74
C ASP A 203 10.72 -14.13 0.19
N ASN A 204 10.48 -14.19 -1.11
CA ASN A 204 9.64 -13.23 -1.81
C ASN A 204 8.19 -13.26 -1.30
N VAL A 205 7.65 -14.42 -0.94
CA VAL A 205 6.25 -14.54 -0.52
C VAL A 205 6.04 -13.80 0.79
N ARG A 206 6.90 -14.08 1.78
CA ARG A 206 6.84 -13.40 3.06
C ARG A 206 7.22 -11.93 2.96
N ALA A 207 8.19 -11.59 2.12
CA ALA A 207 8.59 -10.21 1.88
C ALA A 207 7.45 -9.36 1.32
N ILE A 208 6.76 -9.86 0.28
CA ILE A 208 5.63 -9.16 -0.35
C ILE A 208 4.50 -8.97 0.67
N SER A 209 4.17 -10.00 1.47
CA SER A 209 3.14 -9.88 2.52
C SER A 209 3.47 -8.76 3.51
N LEU A 210 4.69 -8.74 4.05
CA LEU A 210 5.12 -7.73 5.01
C LEU A 210 5.14 -6.32 4.40
N LEU A 211 5.59 -6.20 3.14
CA LEU A 211 5.62 -4.93 2.43
C LEU A 211 4.21 -4.43 2.10
N GLN A 212 3.26 -5.32 1.78
CA GLN A 212 1.86 -4.97 1.53
C GLN A 212 1.23 -4.46 2.82
N GLU A 213 1.36 -5.21 3.91
CA GLU A 213 0.89 -4.76 5.22
C GLU A 213 1.49 -3.42 5.63
N ALA A 214 2.77 -3.18 5.34
CA ALA A 214 3.42 -1.90 5.62
C ALA A 214 2.90 -0.78 4.70
N ALA A 215 2.68 -1.05 3.41
CA ALA A 215 2.16 -0.09 2.43
C ALA A 215 0.70 0.29 2.71
N ASP A 216 -0.14 -0.69 3.03
CA ASP A 216 -1.52 -0.49 3.49
C ASP A 216 -1.54 0.26 4.82
N ALA A 217 -0.52 0.02 5.65
CA ALA A 217 -0.25 0.80 6.85
C ALA A 217 0.49 2.15 6.61
N GLY A 218 0.63 2.55 5.34
CA GLY A 218 1.04 3.89 4.90
C GLY A 218 2.54 4.13 4.88
N ASP A 219 3.35 3.08 4.98
CA ASP A 219 4.78 3.19 4.75
C ASP A 219 5.07 3.40 3.26
N THR A 220 5.47 4.62 2.95
CA THR A 220 5.71 5.09 1.58
C THR A 220 6.92 4.42 0.93
N GLN A 221 7.88 3.92 1.73
CA GLN A 221 9.03 3.18 1.22
C GLN A 221 8.64 1.74 0.87
N ALA A 222 7.76 1.12 1.65
CA ALA A 222 7.19 -0.19 1.35
C ALA A 222 6.37 -0.16 0.06
N ALA A 223 5.46 0.82 -0.08
CA ALA A 223 4.68 1.02 -1.31
C ALA A 223 5.60 1.19 -2.52
N ALA A 224 6.63 2.03 -2.40
CA ALA A 224 7.54 2.25 -3.51
C ALA A 224 8.44 1.03 -3.83
N THR A 225 8.77 0.21 -2.84
CA THR A 225 9.51 -1.05 -3.03
C THR A 225 8.64 -2.09 -3.75
N LEU A 226 7.36 -2.19 -3.40
CA LEU A 226 6.40 -3.02 -4.14
C LEU A 226 6.22 -2.52 -5.57
N GLY A 227 6.15 -1.21 -5.78
CA GLY A 227 6.11 -0.62 -7.11
C GLY A 227 7.31 -1.04 -7.97
N ASP A 228 8.52 -0.96 -7.40
CA ASP A 228 9.75 -1.40 -8.06
C ASP A 228 9.71 -2.91 -8.36
N TYR A 229 9.29 -3.73 -7.40
CA TYR A 229 9.16 -5.18 -7.57
C TYR A 229 8.20 -5.55 -8.72
N TYR A 230 7.00 -4.99 -8.75
CA TYR A 230 6.01 -5.27 -9.79
C TYR A 230 6.42 -4.71 -11.16
N TYR A 231 7.15 -3.60 -11.19
CA TYR A 231 7.66 -3.05 -12.44
C TYR A 231 8.74 -3.96 -13.05
N ASP A 232 9.68 -4.42 -12.21
CA ASP A 232 10.80 -5.25 -12.63
C ASP A 232 10.36 -6.71 -12.94
N ASN A 233 9.25 -7.20 -12.38
CA ASN A 233 8.64 -8.49 -12.73
C ASN A 233 8.08 -8.56 -14.16
N GLY A 234 7.82 -7.41 -14.79
CA GLY A 234 7.45 -7.32 -16.20
C GLY A 234 6.07 -6.74 -16.47
N VAL A 235 5.79 -6.60 -17.77
CA VAL A 235 4.70 -5.78 -18.31
C VAL A 235 3.31 -6.18 -17.79
N SER A 236 3.10 -7.47 -17.48
CA SER A 236 1.82 -7.96 -16.98
C SER A 236 1.48 -7.47 -15.57
N ASP A 237 2.48 -7.11 -14.76
CA ASP A 237 2.30 -6.57 -13.41
C ASP A 237 2.43 -5.03 -13.35
N TRP A 238 2.68 -4.36 -14.48
CA TRP A 238 2.79 -2.89 -14.54
C TRP A 238 1.55 -2.14 -14.08
N SER A 239 0.38 -2.77 -14.11
CA SER A 239 -0.83 -2.18 -13.53
C SER A 239 -0.70 -2.00 -12.02
N LYS A 240 -0.18 -3.02 -11.32
CA LYS A 240 0.09 -2.95 -9.88
C LYS A 240 1.22 -1.97 -9.60
N ALA A 241 2.28 -2.00 -10.41
CA ALA A 241 3.38 -1.05 -10.27
C ALA A 241 2.89 0.41 -10.34
N TYR A 242 2.03 0.70 -11.32
CA TYR A 242 1.42 2.03 -11.47
C TYR A 242 0.58 2.43 -10.27
N GLU A 243 -0.22 1.52 -9.73
CA GLU A 243 -1.03 1.74 -8.53
C GLU A 243 -0.15 2.08 -7.32
N TYR A 244 0.90 1.31 -7.04
CA TYR A 244 1.83 1.61 -5.94
C TYR A 244 2.62 2.90 -6.15
N TYR A 245 2.96 3.26 -7.39
CA TYR A 245 3.66 4.50 -7.69
C TYR A 245 2.78 5.76 -7.64
N THR A 246 1.48 5.64 -7.90
CA THR A 246 0.55 6.77 -8.00
C THR A 246 -0.50 6.82 -6.89
N GLY A 247 -0.55 5.80 -6.03
CA GLY A 247 -1.45 5.72 -4.89
C GLY A 247 -1.22 6.81 -3.85
N PHE A 248 -2.21 6.96 -2.96
CA PHE A 248 -2.17 7.89 -1.83
C PHE A 248 -0.98 7.60 -0.92
N GLY A 249 -0.22 8.64 -0.56
CA GLY A 249 1.00 8.50 0.25
C GLY A 249 2.26 8.09 -0.54
N SER A 250 2.23 8.07 -1.87
CA SER A 250 3.44 7.85 -2.67
C SER A 250 4.52 8.91 -2.34
N LEU A 251 5.73 8.44 -1.98
CA LEU A 251 6.90 9.28 -1.73
C LEU A 251 7.19 10.17 -2.95
N ALA A 252 7.86 11.32 -2.77
CA ALA A 252 8.47 12.05 -3.87
C ALA A 252 9.26 11.09 -4.78
N LEU A 253 8.72 10.84 -5.98
CA LEU A 253 9.21 9.78 -6.87
C LEU A 253 10.65 10.06 -7.27
N SER A 254 11.52 9.06 -7.13
CA SER A 254 12.88 9.10 -7.65
C SER A 254 12.86 9.23 -9.17
N LYS A 255 13.97 9.70 -9.78
CA LYS A 255 14.07 9.79 -11.25
C LYS A 255 13.76 8.45 -11.92
N LYS A 256 14.33 7.34 -11.40
CA LYS A 256 14.05 5.97 -11.88
C LYS A 256 12.56 5.65 -11.89
N ARG A 257 11.84 5.96 -10.80
CA ARG A 257 10.40 5.66 -10.68
C ARG A 257 9.55 6.56 -11.58
N LYS A 258 9.94 7.82 -11.78
CA LYS A 258 9.30 8.70 -12.78
C LYS A 258 9.46 8.13 -14.19
N ASP A 259 10.66 7.68 -14.54
CA ASP A 259 10.92 7.05 -15.84
C ASP A 259 10.11 5.76 -16.01
N ALA A 260 9.98 4.95 -14.94
CA ALA A 260 9.11 3.76 -14.94
C ALA A 260 7.64 4.11 -15.21
N ILE A 261 7.09 5.13 -14.54
CA ILE A 261 5.72 5.61 -14.81
C ILE A 261 5.58 6.07 -16.26
N VAL A 262 6.55 6.81 -16.79
CA VAL A 262 6.55 7.26 -18.19
C VAL A 262 6.52 6.06 -19.13
N ASN A 263 7.31 5.02 -18.88
CA ASN A 263 7.30 3.79 -19.67
C ASN A 263 5.94 3.08 -19.62
N ILE A 264 5.35 2.95 -18.44
CA ILE A 264 4.02 2.35 -18.25
C ILE A 264 2.96 3.11 -19.05
N VAL A 265 2.95 4.45 -18.95
CA VAL A 265 1.99 5.31 -19.64
C VAL A 265 2.20 5.27 -21.16
N ASN A 266 3.47 5.28 -21.60
CA ASN A 266 3.82 5.17 -23.02
C ASN A 266 3.37 3.84 -23.61
N GLN A 267 3.56 2.73 -22.89
CA GLN A 267 3.11 1.41 -23.32
C GLN A 267 1.58 1.35 -23.46
N LYS A 268 0.83 1.90 -22.50
CA LYS A 268 -0.63 2.01 -22.59
C LYS A 268 -1.07 2.83 -23.80
N LYS A 269 -0.40 3.97 -24.04
CA LYS A 269 -0.65 4.83 -25.20
C LYS A 269 -0.35 4.11 -26.51
N PHE A 270 0.79 3.41 -26.57
CA PHE A 270 1.19 2.60 -27.72
C PHE A 270 0.14 1.53 -28.03
N ASN A 271 -0.29 0.74 -27.03
CA ASN A 271 -1.32 -0.27 -27.20
C ASN A 271 -2.65 0.32 -27.70
N ARG A 272 -3.06 1.49 -27.18
CA ARG A 272 -4.27 2.19 -27.66
C ARG A 272 -4.16 2.60 -29.13
N ILE A 273 -3.00 3.13 -29.54
CA ILE A 273 -2.74 3.48 -30.95
C ILE A 273 -2.75 2.22 -31.82
N MET A 274 -2.11 1.13 -31.36
CA MET A 274 -2.07 -0.15 -32.06
C MET A 274 -3.46 -0.75 -32.29
N ILE A 275 -4.37 -0.66 -31.32
CA ILE A 275 -5.77 -1.06 -31.50
C ILE A 275 -6.44 -0.19 -32.56
N GLY A 276 -6.23 1.13 -32.53
CA GLY A 276 -6.74 2.04 -33.55
C GLY A 276 -6.25 1.69 -34.97
N LEU A 277 -4.96 1.40 -35.12
CA LEU A 277 -4.38 0.95 -36.38
C LEU A 277 -4.92 -0.43 -36.81
N SER A 278 -5.15 -1.33 -35.87
CA SER A 278 -5.75 -2.66 -36.16
C SER A 278 -7.20 -2.53 -36.61
N ILE A 279 -7.97 -1.60 -36.06
CA ILE A 279 -9.33 -1.28 -36.54
C ILE A 279 -9.26 -0.72 -37.98
N ALA A 280 -8.34 0.20 -38.27
CA ALA A 280 -8.15 0.72 -39.62
C ALA A 280 -7.74 -0.39 -40.62
N LEU A 281 -6.86 -1.30 -40.21
CA LEU A 281 -6.47 -2.47 -41.00
C LEU A 281 -7.68 -3.39 -41.25
N PHE A 282 -8.54 -3.61 -40.25
CA PHE A 282 -9.76 -4.40 -40.42
C PHE A 282 -10.69 -3.77 -41.46
N ILE A 283 -10.91 -2.46 -41.40
CA ILE A 283 -11.72 -1.73 -42.38
C ILE A 283 -11.13 -1.90 -43.79
N ALA A 284 -9.82 -1.83 -43.95
CA ALA A 284 -9.15 -2.06 -45.23
C ALA A 284 -9.33 -3.50 -45.74
N ILE A 285 -9.26 -4.51 -44.86
CA ILE A 285 -9.53 -5.92 -45.20
C ILE A 285 -10.98 -6.08 -45.69
N VAL A 286 -11.95 -5.49 -44.99
CA VAL A 286 -13.37 -5.52 -45.38
C VAL A 286 -13.58 -4.80 -46.72
N ALA A 287 -12.95 -3.65 -46.93
CA ALA A 287 -13.03 -2.92 -48.20
C ALA A 287 -12.42 -3.73 -49.36
N SER A 288 -11.28 -4.40 -49.14
CA SER A 288 -10.65 -5.29 -50.11
C SER A 288 -11.57 -6.45 -50.51
N PHE A 289 -12.32 -7.00 -49.54
CA PHE A 289 -13.32 -8.04 -49.81
C PHE A 289 -14.51 -7.53 -50.62
N ILE A 290 -15.06 -6.35 -50.27
CA ILE A 290 -16.25 -5.78 -50.95
C ILE A 290 -15.92 -5.32 -52.37
N LEU A 291 -14.84 -4.56 -52.56
CA LEU A 291 -14.45 -4.05 -53.86
C LEU A 291 -13.84 -5.13 -54.75
N ALA A 292 -13.33 -6.21 -54.16
CA ALA A 292 -12.73 -7.36 -54.84
C ALA A 292 -11.79 -6.95 -55.99
N PRO A 293 -10.72 -6.16 -55.74
CA PRO A 293 -9.85 -5.65 -56.79
C PRO A 293 -9.26 -6.81 -57.61
N GLY A 294 -9.33 -6.74 -58.95
CA GLY A 294 -8.92 -7.84 -59.82
C GLY A 294 -9.96 -8.94 -60.02
N ALA A 295 -11.24 -8.72 -59.66
CA ALA A 295 -12.34 -9.65 -59.95
C ALA A 295 -12.47 -10.07 -61.42
N PRO A 296 -12.10 -9.23 -62.43
CA PRO A 296 -12.08 -9.67 -63.82
C PRO A 296 -11.02 -10.73 -64.14
N LEU A 297 -9.97 -10.85 -63.32
CA LEU A 297 -8.83 -11.74 -63.55
C LEU A 297 -8.86 -12.98 -62.65
N TYR A 298 -9.43 -12.87 -61.44
CA TYR A 298 -9.41 -13.91 -60.42
C TYR A 298 -10.79 -14.05 -59.74
N ALA A 299 -11.23 -15.29 -59.51
CA ALA A 299 -12.50 -15.59 -58.88
C ALA A 299 -12.56 -15.02 -57.44
N ALA A 300 -13.68 -14.41 -57.06
CA ALA A 300 -13.77 -13.70 -55.79
C ALA A 300 -13.98 -14.59 -54.55
N HIS A 301 -14.23 -15.91 -54.72
CA HIS A 301 -14.45 -16.90 -53.66
C HIS A 301 -15.15 -16.34 -52.40
N ARG A 302 -16.39 -15.87 -52.56
CA ARG A 302 -17.10 -15.09 -51.52
C ARG A 302 -17.24 -15.82 -50.18
N ILE A 303 -17.42 -17.14 -50.20
CA ILE A 303 -17.57 -17.96 -48.98
C ILE A 303 -16.26 -17.99 -48.19
N THR A 304 -15.12 -18.22 -48.83
CA THR A 304 -13.82 -18.26 -48.14
C THR A 304 -13.43 -16.88 -47.61
N GLY A 305 -13.71 -15.81 -48.37
CA GLY A 305 -13.51 -14.44 -47.89
C GLY A 305 -14.36 -14.08 -46.66
N CYS A 306 -15.62 -14.53 -46.60
CA CYS A 306 -16.45 -14.38 -45.40
C CYS A 306 -15.83 -15.08 -44.18
N ILE A 307 -15.25 -16.27 -44.35
CA ILE A 307 -14.61 -17.00 -43.24
C ILE A 307 -13.37 -16.25 -42.71
N PHE A 308 -12.47 -15.81 -43.59
CA PHE A 308 -11.26 -15.10 -43.17
C PHE A 308 -11.54 -13.71 -42.56
N THR A 309 -12.55 -13.01 -43.05
CA THR A 309 -12.99 -11.72 -42.48
C THR A 309 -13.62 -11.89 -41.09
N LEU A 310 -14.45 -12.93 -40.90
CA LEU A 310 -14.99 -13.28 -39.58
C LEU A 310 -13.89 -13.67 -38.59
N LEU A 311 -12.90 -14.45 -39.03
CA LEU A 311 -11.76 -14.84 -38.18
C LEU A 311 -10.91 -13.62 -37.79
N SER A 312 -10.69 -12.69 -38.72
CA SER A 312 -10.00 -11.42 -38.46
C SER A 312 -10.79 -10.54 -37.47
N PHE A 313 -12.12 -10.52 -37.59
CA PHE A 313 -12.99 -9.82 -36.65
C PHE A 313 -12.93 -10.42 -35.24
N ALA A 314 -12.89 -11.76 -35.13
CA ALA A 314 -12.74 -12.46 -33.86
C ALA A 314 -11.39 -12.13 -33.18
N ILE A 315 -10.28 -12.10 -33.94
CA ILE A 315 -8.96 -11.67 -33.44
C ILE A 315 -9.03 -10.24 -32.89
N LEU A 316 -9.68 -9.33 -33.62
CA LEU A 316 -9.83 -7.93 -33.19
C LEU A 316 -10.66 -7.79 -31.91
N ILE A 317 -11.79 -8.50 -31.80
CA ILE A 317 -12.63 -8.48 -30.59
C ILE A 317 -11.86 -9.03 -29.38
N MET A 318 -11.19 -10.17 -29.54
CA MET A 318 -10.38 -10.76 -28.47
C MET A 318 -9.29 -9.79 -28.01
N ALA A 319 -8.62 -9.09 -28.93
CA ALA A 319 -7.63 -8.07 -28.59
C ALA A 319 -8.22 -6.91 -27.78
N ILE A 320 -9.40 -6.42 -28.16
CA ILE A 320 -10.09 -5.34 -27.43
C ILE A 320 -10.48 -5.79 -26.03
N LEU A 321 -11.03 -7.00 -25.88
CA LEU A 321 -11.39 -7.58 -24.58
C LEU A 321 -10.14 -7.78 -23.71
N HIS A 322 -9.06 -8.32 -24.28
CA HIS A 322 -7.79 -8.50 -23.57
C HIS A 322 -7.22 -7.17 -23.09
N HIS A 323 -7.24 -6.13 -23.93
CA HIS A 323 -6.77 -4.78 -23.56
C HIS A 323 -7.54 -4.17 -22.40
N ARG A 324 -8.85 -4.45 -22.29
CA ARG A 324 -9.69 -3.95 -21.19
C ARG A 324 -9.26 -4.53 -19.84
N ILE A 325 -8.81 -5.79 -19.83
CA ILE A 325 -8.39 -6.49 -18.61
C ILE A 325 -6.91 -6.23 -18.32
N LYS A 326 -6.07 -6.29 -19.36
CA LYS A 326 -4.61 -6.13 -19.28
C LYS A 326 -4.14 -5.05 -20.27
N PRO A 327 -4.18 -3.77 -19.86
CA PRO A 327 -3.93 -2.66 -20.78
C PRO A 327 -2.47 -2.52 -21.23
N TYR A 328 -1.52 -3.15 -20.51
CA TYR A 328 -0.09 -3.00 -20.74
C TYR A 328 0.53 -4.15 -21.57
N ASP A 329 -0.11 -5.32 -21.60
CA ASP A 329 0.39 -6.49 -22.34
C ASP A 329 0.68 -6.17 -23.81
N THR A 330 1.68 -6.85 -24.39
CA THR A 330 2.12 -6.61 -25.76
C THR A 330 1.07 -7.07 -26.77
N MET A 331 0.78 -6.23 -27.77
CA MET A 331 -0.29 -6.47 -28.76
C MET A 331 0.20 -6.62 -30.20
N TYR A 332 1.50 -6.89 -30.40
CA TYR A 332 2.08 -7.03 -31.74
C TYR A 332 1.45 -8.17 -32.57
N PHE A 333 0.95 -9.21 -31.90
CA PHE A 333 0.35 -10.35 -32.57
C PHE A 333 -0.97 -10.03 -33.30
N VAL A 334 -1.66 -8.95 -32.91
CA VAL A 334 -2.99 -8.60 -33.44
C VAL A 334 -2.93 -8.19 -34.92
N PRO A 335 -2.18 -7.15 -35.32
CA PRO A 335 -2.07 -6.77 -36.72
C PRO A 335 -1.38 -7.85 -37.56
N VAL A 336 -0.42 -8.59 -36.99
CA VAL A 336 0.24 -9.70 -37.67
C VAL A 336 -0.76 -10.81 -37.98
N GLY A 337 -1.56 -11.23 -36.99
CA GLY A 337 -2.60 -12.24 -37.17
C GLY A 337 -3.62 -11.83 -38.24
N MET A 338 -4.10 -10.59 -38.19
CA MET A 338 -5.02 -10.08 -39.20
C MET A 338 -4.41 -10.04 -40.61
N PHE A 339 -3.15 -9.61 -40.73
CA PHE A 339 -2.44 -9.62 -42.01
C PHE A 339 -2.27 -11.03 -42.55
N THR A 340 -1.94 -12.01 -41.70
CA THR A 340 -1.82 -13.41 -42.14
C THR A 340 -3.13 -13.96 -42.68
N MET A 341 -4.28 -13.65 -42.05
CA MET A 341 -5.58 -14.08 -42.54
C MET A 341 -5.93 -13.47 -43.89
N TRP A 342 -5.62 -12.18 -44.08
CA TRP A 342 -5.79 -11.52 -45.37
C TRP A 342 -4.85 -12.11 -46.44
N PHE A 343 -3.60 -12.39 -46.09
CA PHE A 343 -2.62 -12.98 -47.00
C PHE A 343 -3.08 -14.35 -47.51
N PHE A 344 -3.53 -15.24 -46.63
CA PHE A 344 -4.05 -16.55 -47.05
C PHE A 344 -5.29 -16.44 -47.93
N TYR A 345 -6.20 -15.51 -47.64
CA TYR A 345 -7.34 -15.25 -48.51
C TYR A 345 -6.88 -14.84 -49.93
N MET A 346 -5.89 -13.96 -50.04
CA MET A 346 -5.35 -13.56 -51.34
C MET A 346 -4.66 -14.72 -52.07
N VAL A 347 -3.94 -15.59 -51.36
CA VAL A 347 -3.34 -16.80 -51.95
C VAL A 347 -4.41 -17.73 -52.54
N VAL A 348 -5.51 -17.97 -51.82
CA VAL A 348 -6.64 -18.75 -52.34
C VAL A 348 -7.19 -18.14 -53.62
N ARG A 349 -7.29 -16.80 -53.66
CA ARG A 349 -7.78 -16.06 -54.82
C ARG A 349 -6.86 -16.13 -56.04
N PHE A 350 -5.55 -16.25 -55.84
CA PHE A 350 -4.58 -16.34 -56.94
C PHE A 350 -4.42 -17.76 -57.49
N LEU A 351 -4.62 -18.79 -56.65
CA LEU A 351 -4.43 -20.19 -57.03
C LEU A 351 -5.68 -20.87 -57.60
N PHE A 352 -6.87 -20.43 -57.17
CA PHE A 352 -8.17 -20.99 -57.52
C PHE A 352 -9.11 -19.90 -57.99
#